data_AF-A0A7G6YEH8-F1
#
_entry.id   AF-A0A7G6YEH8-F1
#
_cell.length_a   1.000
_cell.length_b   1.000
_cell.length_c   1.000
_cell.angle_alpha   90.00
_cell.angle_beta   90.00
_cell.angle_gamma   90.00
#
_symmetry.space_group_name_H-M   'P 1'
#
loop_
_entity.id
_entity.type
_entity.pdbx_description
1 polymer ?
#
loop_
_entity_poly.entity_id
_entity_poly.type
_entity_poly.pdbx_seq_one_letter_code
_entity_poly.pdbx_strand_id
1 'polypeptide(L)' 'MIDATEEAVTDWSELLPKRAYVLRSPEGEDLLSTYGGPGEAAGSAVFFAHSPEGDGELTIAPGDGWTVLSSVQED' A
#
# COMPACT_ATOMS: atom_id res chain seq x y z
N MET A 1 14.90 19.24 -6.42
CA MET A 1 14.73 17.86 -5.92
C MET A 1 13.46 17.89 -5.11
N ILE A 2 12.39 17.30 -5.64
CA ILE A 2 11.14 17.18 -4.90
C ILE A 2 11.37 15.98 -3.98
N ASP A 3 11.47 16.23 -2.68
CA ASP A 3 11.66 15.22 -1.66
C ASP A 3 10.30 14.53 -1.50
N ALA A 4 10.10 13.39 -2.16
CA ALA A 4 8.90 12.59 -1.94
C ALA A 4 9.04 11.94 -0.56
N THR A 5 8.51 12.59 0.47
CA THR A 5 8.45 11.99 1.81
C THR A 5 7.42 10.87 1.80
N GLU A 6 7.91 9.64 1.73
CA GLU A 6 7.09 8.43 1.87
C GLU A 6 6.62 8.32 3.32
N GLU A 7 5.41 8.81 3.60
CA GLU A 7 4.79 8.71 4.92
C GLU A 7 4.06 7.37 5.08
N ALA A 8 4.26 6.72 6.22
CA ALA A 8 3.57 5.48 6.55
C ALA A 8 2.09 5.76 6.88
N VAL A 9 1.20 5.18 6.09
CA VAL A 9 -0.24 5.26 6.29
C VAL A 9 -0.61 4.31 7.43
N THR A 10 -0.90 4.91 8.58
CA THR A 10 -1.33 4.18 9.79
C THR A 10 -2.85 4.02 9.88
N ASP A 11 -3.62 4.92 9.25
CA ASP A 11 -5.06 4.80 9.11
C ASP A 11 -5.44 4.44 7.66
N TRP A 12 -5.85 3.20 7.46
CA TRP A 12 -6.18 2.70 6.12
C TRP A 12 -7.55 3.18 5.61
N SER A 13 -8.35 3.82 6.47
CA SER A 13 -9.62 4.44 6.05
C SER A 13 -9.37 5.70 5.22
N GLU A 14 -8.19 6.30 5.31
CA GLU A 14 -7.76 7.44 4.50
C GLU A 14 -7.26 7.03 3.10
N LEU A 15 -7.17 5.72 2.81
CA LEU A 15 -6.76 5.25 1.50
C LEU A 15 -7.81 5.57 0.44
N LEU A 16 -7.36 6.18 -0.65
CA LEU A 16 -8.20 6.56 -1.77
C LEU A 16 -8.08 5.50 -2.86
N PRO A 17 -9.21 4.96 -3.37
CA PRO A 17 -9.16 4.03 -4.48
C PRO A 17 -8.53 4.70 -5.71
N LYS A 18 -7.82 3.91 -6.53
CA LYS A 18 -7.10 4.35 -7.74
C LYS A 18 -5.90 5.28 -7.50
N ARG A 19 -5.50 5.51 -6.25
CA ARG A 19 -4.17 6.08 -5.94
C ARG A 19 -3.13 4.98 -5.88
N ALA A 20 -1.93 5.31 -6.34
CA ALA A 20 -0.76 4.48 -6.18
C ALA A 20 -0.21 4.62 -4.75
N TYR A 21 0.10 3.48 -4.14
CA TYR A 21 0.70 3.34 -2.83
C TYR A 21 1.89 2.39 -2.93
N VAL A 22 2.91 2.59 -2.12
CA VAL A 22 4.03 1.64 -2.02
C VAL A 22 3.74 0.71 -0.85
N LEU A 23 3.76 -0.59 -1.09
CA LEU A 23 3.69 -1.61 -0.05
C LEU A 23 5.09 -2.08 0.27
N ARG A 24 5.50 -1.86 1.51
CA ARG A 24 6.74 -2.42 2.04
C ARG A 24 6.44 -3.73 2.74
N SER A 25 7.03 -4.81 2.26
CA SER A 25 6.96 -6.13 2.86
C SER A 25 7.68 -6.14 4.23
N PRO A 26 7.35 -7.07 5.13
CA PRO A 26 8.07 -7.23 6.40
C PRO A 26 9.56 -7.57 6.21
N GLU A 27 9.95 -8.07 5.03
CA GLU A 27 11.34 -8.35 4.65
C GLU A 27 12.06 -7.10 4.09
N GLY A 28 11.34 -5.99 3.90
CA GLY A 28 11.87 -4.71 3.43
C GLY A 28 11.80 -4.50 1.92
N GLU A 29 11.04 -5.31 1.19
CA GLU A 29 10.85 -5.18 -0.25
C GLU A 29 9.69 -4.23 -0.57
N ASP A 30 9.91 -3.31 -1.51
CA ASP A 30 8.93 -2.30 -1.91
C ASP A 30 8.22 -2.70 -3.20
N LEU A 31 6.89 -2.75 -3.13
CA LEU A 31 6.02 -3.06 -4.26
C LEU A 31 5.13 -1.87 -4.56
N LEU A 32 5.08 -1.45 -5.83
CA LEU A 32 4.11 -0.47 -6.26
C LEU A 32 2.73 -1.13 -6.28
N SER A 33 1.72 -0.47 -5.72
CA SER A 33 0.38 -1.03 -5.65
C SER A 33 -0.70 0.03 -5.80
N THR A 34 -1.93 -0.43 -6.01
CA THR A 34 -3.13 0.43 -5.96
C THR A 34 -4.08 -0.08 -4.89
N TYR A 35 -4.64 0.82 -4.07
CA TYR A 35 -5.65 0.45 -3.10
C TYR A 35 -6.94 -0.01 -3.80
N GLY A 36 -7.31 -1.28 -3.57
CA GLY A 36 -8.48 -1.94 -4.14
C GLY A 36 -9.74 -1.80 -3.27
N GLY A 37 -9.58 -1.57 -1.96
CA GLY A 37 -10.68 -1.41 -1.01
C GLY A 37 -10.44 -2.13 0.32
N PRO A 38 -11.42 -2.09 1.23
CA PRO A 38 -11.37 -2.88 2.46
C PRO A 38 -11.44 -4.37 2.15
N GLY A 39 -10.70 -5.18 2.89
CA GLY A 39 -10.76 -6.63 2.78
C GLY A 39 -11.94 -7.24 3.55
N GLU A 40 -12.10 -8.56 3.46
CA GLU A 40 -13.19 -9.29 4.11
C GLU A 40 -13.09 -9.27 5.65
N ALA A 41 -11.89 -9.11 6.20
CA ALA A 41 -11.64 -9.06 7.64
C ALA A 41 -11.65 -7.62 8.14
N ALA A 42 -12.11 -7.42 9.38
CA ALA A 42 -12.08 -6.10 10.00
C ALA A 42 -10.63 -5.58 10.10
N GLY A 43 -10.38 -4.41 9.50
CA GLY A 43 -9.05 -3.80 9.45
C GLY A 43 -8.10 -4.37 8.40
N SER A 44 -8.57 -5.28 7.52
CA SER A 44 -7.79 -5.69 6.36
C SER A 44 -8.06 -4.80 5.14
N ALA A 45 -7.13 -4.80 4.20
CA ALA A 45 -7.21 -4.06 2.95
C ALA A 45 -6.72 -4.89 1.78
N VAL A 46 -7.33 -4.69 0.62
CA VAL A 46 -6.93 -5.30 -0.64
C VAL A 46 -6.14 -4.28 -1.45
N PHE A 47 -5.01 -4.73 -1.98
CA PHE A 47 -4.15 -3.97 -2.87
C PHE A 47 -3.87 -4.77 -4.13
N PHE A 48 -3.77 -4.08 -5.25
CA PHE A 48 -3.28 -4.65 -6.51
C PHE A 48 -1.81 -4.29 -6.63
N ALA A 49 -0.93 -5.23 -6.30
CA ALA A 49 0.52 -5.06 -6.32
C ALA A 49 1.08 -5.38 -7.72
N HIS A 50 2.03 -4.56 -8.15
CA HIS A 50 2.74 -4.67 -9.41
C HIS A 50 4.19 -5.05 -9.09
N SER A 51 4.57 -6.28 -9.41
CA SER A 51 5.94 -6.78 -9.25
C SER A 51 6.55 -7.07 -10.63
N PRO A 52 7.90 -7.12 -10.74
CA PRO A 52 8.55 -7.50 -11.99
C PRO A 52 8.24 -8.94 -12.42
N GLU A 53 7.77 -9.79 -11.51
CA GLU A 53 7.37 -11.17 -11.80
C GLU A 53 5.89 -11.28 -12.24
N GLY A 54 5.07 -10.26 -11.96
CA GLY A 54 3.68 -10.16 -12.40
C GLY A 54 2.81 -9.31 -11.48
N ASP A 55 1.66 -8.88 -12.01
CA ASP A 55 0.65 -8.16 -11.24
C ASP A 55 -0.22 -9.15 -10.44
N GLY A 56 -0.51 -8.84 -9.17
CA GLY A 56 -1.27 -9.71 -8.28
C GLY A 56 -2.12 -8.96 -7.27
N GLU A 57 -3.21 -9.59 -6.83
CA GLU A 57 -4.02 -9.09 -5.72
C GLU A 57 -3.42 -9.57 -4.39
N LEU A 58 -3.19 -8.63 -3.49
CA LEU A 58 -2.65 -8.86 -2.15
C LEU A 58 -3.68 -8.38 -1.12
N THR A 59 -4.13 -9.29 -0.26
CA THR A 59 -4.95 -8.92 0.90
C THR A 59 -4.06 -8.84 2.13
N ILE A 60 -3.96 -7.65 2.71
CA ILE A 60 -3.13 -7.40 3.89
C ILE A 60 -4.01 -7.41 5.12
N ALA A 61 -3.73 -8.31 6.06
CA ALA A 61 -4.39 -8.37 7.36
C ALA A 61 -3.75 -7.40 8.37
N PRO A 62 -4.48 -6.99 9.41
CA PRO A 62 -3.88 -6.24 10.51
C PRO A 62 -2.81 -7.11 11.21
N GLY A 63 -1.59 -6.58 11.34
CA GLY A 63 -0.48 -7.26 12.01
C GLY A 63 0.36 -8.19 11.11
N ASP A 64 0.07 -8.24 9.82
CA ASP A 64 0.83 -9.03 8.82
C ASP A 64 2.25 -8.47 8.58
N GLY A 65 2.58 -7.32 9.17
CA GLY A 65 3.91 -6.68 9.11
C GLY A 65 4.14 -5.82 7.87
N TRP A 66 3.19 -5.81 6.94
CA TRP A 66 3.19 -4.91 5.80
C TRP A 66 2.99 -3.45 6.21
N THR A 67 3.71 -2.56 5.55
CA THR A 67 3.58 -1.11 5.74
C THR A 67 3.14 -0.48 4.43
N VAL A 68 2.08 0.34 4.49
CA VAL A 68 1.60 1.11 3.34
C VAL A 68 2.24 2.49 3.39
N LEU A 69 2.93 2.89 2.34
CA LEU A 69 3.54 4.21 2.21
C LEU A 69 2.75 5.01 1.17
N SER A 70 2.29 6.20 1.54
CA SER A 70 1.69 7.12 0.58
C SER A 70 2.79 7.92 -0.10
N SER A 71 2.82 7.90 -1.43
CA SER A 71 3.61 8.88 -2.18
C SER A 71 2.80 10.18 -2.22
N VAL A 72 3.03 11.07 -1.26
CA VAL A 72 2.57 12.45 -1.35
C VAL A 72 3.47 13.12 -2.39
N GLN A 73 3.01 13.18 -3.63
CA GLN A 73 3.50 14.23 -4.53
C GLN A 73 2.82 15.51 -4.07
N GLU A 74 3.54 16.34 -3.31
CA GLU A 74 3.14 17.74 -3.12
C GLU A 74 3.19 18.42 -4.50
N ASP A 75 2.03 18.88 -4.98
CA ASP A 75 1.87 19.73 -6.17
C ASP A 75 1.99 21.22 -5.77
#